data_AF-A0A932MGX2-F1
#
_entry.id   AF-A0A932MGX2-F1
#
_cell.length_a   1.000
_cell.length_b   1.000
_cell.length_c   1.000
_cell.angle_alpha   90.00
_cell.angle_beta   90.00
_cell.angle_gamma   90.00
#
_symmetry.space_group_name_H-M   'P 1'
#
loop_
_entity.id
_entity.type
_entity.pdbx_description
1 polymer ?
#
loop_
_entity_poly.entity_id
_entity_poly.type
_entity_poly.pdbx_seq_one_letter_code
_entity_poly.pdbx_strand_id
1 'polypeptide(L)' 'MKFLKHAKSRLRIVGELWGFMKVRKKWWLGPIIVVLMLLSLLIVLTEGSALAPFIYTLF' A
#
# COMPACT_ATOMS: atom_id res chain seq x y z
N MET A 1 15.92 -32.70 11.50
CA MET A 1 16.10 -31.21 11.42
C MET A 1 16.14 -30.63 9.99
N LYS A 2 15.75 -31.37 8.92
CA LYS A 2 15.80 -30.86 7.53
C LYS A 2 14.63 -29.91 7.16
N PHE A 3 13.46 -30.07 7.77
CA PHE A 3 12.25 -29.29 7.48
C PHE A 3 12.37 -27.80 7.87
N LEU A 4 12.91 -27.50 9.05
CA LEU A 4 13.08 -26.11 9.54
C LEU A 4 14.05 -25.29 8.67
N LYS A 5 15.04 -25.93 8.02
CA LYS A 5 15.96 -25.25 7.11
C LYS A 5 15.27 -24.73 5.85
N HIS A 6 14.23 -25.42 5.37
CA HIS A 6 13.49 -25.02 4.17
C HIS A 6 12.58 -23.82 4.45
N ALA A 7 11.93 -23.78 5.62
CA ALA A 7 11.15 -22.63 6.04
C ALA A 7 12.03 -21.38 6.26
N LYS A 8 13.21 -21.56 6.88
CA LYS A 8 14.17 -20.48 7.12
C LYS A 8 14.70 -19.87 5.81
N SER A 9 14.85 -20.65 4.74
CA SER A 9 15.29 -20.10 3.45
C SER A 9 14.22 -19.25 2.77
N ARG A 10 12.94 -19.64 2.87
CA ARG A 10 11.82 -18.85 2.31
C ARG A 10 11.65 -17.51 3.02
N LEU A 11 11.82 -17.49 4.34
CA LEU A 11 11.76 -16.26 5.14
C LEU A 11 12.90 -15.28 4.83
N ARG A 12 14.05 -15.78 4.36
CA ARG A 12 15.18 -14.92 3.96
C ARG A 12 14.82 -14.01 2.79
N ILE A 13 14.05 -14.51 1.81
CA ILE A 13 13.62 -13.73 0.64
C ILE A 13 12.77 -12.54 1.07
N VAL A 14 11.85 -12.75 2.03
CA VAL A 14 11.01 -11.67 2.59
C VAL A 14 11.87 -10.63 3.31
N GLY A 15 12.89 -11.07 4.06
CA GLY A 15 13.83 -10.17 4.73
C GLY A 15 14.69 -9.34 3.75
N GLU A 16 15.16 -9.96 2.66
CA GLU A 16 15.88 -9.28 1.59
C GLU A 16 14.98 -8.26 0.89
N LEU A 17 13.74 -8.64 0.56
CA LEU A 17 12.73 -7.76 -0.01
C LEU A 17 12.46 -6.55 0.90
N TRP A 18 12.29 -6.78 2.20
CA TRP A 18 12.12 -5.73 3.20
C TRP A 18 13.33 -4.79 3.28
N GLY A 19 14.55 -5.33 3.14
CA GLY A 19 15.78 -4.56 2.99
C GLY A 19 15.73 -3.63 1.78
N PHE A 20 15.36 -4.15 0.60
CA PHE A 20 15.22 -3.34 -0.61
C PHE A 20 14.14 -2.26 -0.48
N MET A 21 12.99 -2.58 0.14
CA MET A 21 11.93 -1.59 0.41
C MET A 21 12.41 -0.46 1.32
N LYS A 22 13.19 -0.76 2.35
CA LYS A 22 13.75 0.26 3.26
C LYS A 22 14.70 1.24 2.57
N VAL A 23 15.48 0.78 1.58
CA VAL A 23 16.47 1.62 0.87
C VAL A 23 15.80 2.62 -0.08
N ARG A 24 14.63 2.28 -0.65
CA ARG A 24 13.95 3.09 -1.68
C ARG A 24 12.50 3.42 -1.32
N LYS A 25 12.21 3.77 -0.07
CA LYS A 25 10.82 4.07 0.39
C LYS A 25 10.05 5.04 -0.51
N LYS A 26 10.70 6.09 -1.03
CA LYS A 26 10.07 7.07 -1.93
C LYS A 26 9.51 6.45 -3.22
N TRP A 27 10.17 5.44 -3.78
CA TRP A 27 9.71 4.76 -5.00
C TRP A 27 8.50 3.87 -4.78
N TRP A 28 8.29 3.39 -3.55
CA TRP A 28 7.09 2.63 -3.17
C TRP A 28 5.91 3.54 -2.84
N LEU A 29 6.18 4.70 -2.25
CA LEU A 29 5.15 5.69 -1.91
C LEU A 29 4.58 6.39 -3.14
N GLY A 30 5.39 6.63 -4.18
CA GLY A 30 4.95 7.29 -5.43
C GLY A 30 3.70 6.64 -6.04
N PRO A 31 3.73 5.35 -6.40
CA PRO A 31 2.58 4.64 -6.97
C PRO A 31 1.34 4.67 -6.06
N ILE A 32 1.53 4.49 -4.74
CA ILE A 32 0.44 4.52 -3.76
C ILE A 32 -0.23 5.90 -3.77
N ILE A 33 0.56 6.97 -3.72
CA ILE A 33 0.05 8.35 -3.74
C ILE A 33 -0.69 8.64 -5.05
N VAL A 34 -0.16 8.20 -6.19
CA VAL A 34 -0.79 8.38 -7.51
C VAL A 34 -2.15 7.70 -7.55
N VAL A 35 -2.26 6.45 -7.10
CA VAL A 35 -3.53 5.72 -7.06
C VAL A 35 -4.52 6.40 -6.12
N LEU A 36 -4.07 6.85 -4.94
CA LEU A 36 -4.93 7.57 -4.00
C LEU A 36 -5.45 8.89 -4.58
N MET A 37 -4.61 9.67 -5.26
CA MET A 37 -5.05 10.89 -5.95
C MET A 37 -6.07 10.59 -7.05
N LEU A 38 -5.85 9.55 -7.86
CA LEU A 38 -6.79 9.15 -8.90
C LEU A 38 -8.14 8.72 -8.31
N LEU A 39 -8.14 7.97 -7.22
CA LEU A 39 -9.35 7.58 -6.51
C LEU A 39 -10.07 8.79 -5.93
N SER A 40 -9.35 9.71 -5.26
CA SER A 40 -9.95 10.94 -4.75
C SER A 40 -10.54 11.80 -5.86
N LEU A 41 -9.85 11.93 -7.00
CA LEU A 41 -10.35 12.66 -8.16
C LEU A 41 -11.61 11.98 -8.72
N LEU A 42 -11.60 10.65 -8.86
CA LEU A 42 -12.75 9.91 -9.34
C LEU A 42 -13.98 10.14 -8.46
N ILE A 43 -13.82 10.02 -7.13
CA ILE A 43 -14.88 10.26 -6.15
C ILE A 43 -15.48 11.66 -6.33
N VAL A 44 -14.63 12.69 -6.40
CA VAL A 44 -15.08 14.09 -6.57
C VAL A 44 -15.79 14.31 -7.90
N LEU A 45 -15.38 13.63 -8.97
CA LEU A 45 -16.00 13.75 -10.29
C LEU A 45 -17.33 12.98 -10.40
N THR A 46 -17.50 11.88 -9.66
CA THR A 46 -18.69 11.02 -9.76
C THR A 46 -19.79 11.38 -8.75
N GLU A 47 -19.47 12.11 -7.69
CA GLU A 47 -20.42 12.46 -6.64
C GLU A 47 -20.96 13.89 -6.80
N GLY A 48 -22.27 14.07 -6.55
CA GLY A 48 -22.90 15.39 -6.57
C GLY A 48 -22.43 16.31 -5.44
N SER A 49 -21.82 15.76 -4.38
CA SER A 49 -21.23 16.51 -3.27
C SER A 49 -19.92 15.85 -2.85
N ALA A 50 -18.79 16.52 -3.11
CA ALA A 50 -17.45 16.07 -2.72
C ALA A 50 -17.27 15.88 -1.19
N LEU A 51 -18.22 16.35 -0.37
CA LEU A 51 -18.21 16.22 1.09
C LEU A 51 -18.98 14.99 1.59
N ALA A 52 -19.85 14.39 0.77
CA ALA A 52 -20.74 13.32 1.19
C ALA A 52 -20.00 12.12 1.85
N PRO A 53 -18.90 11.57 1.29
CA PRO A 53 -18.24 10.39 1.84
C PRO A 53 -17.64 10.65 3.21
N PHE A 54 -17.16 11.88 3.43
CA PHE A 54 -16.52 12.29 4.68
C PHE A 54 -17.54 12.51 5.79
N ILE A 55 -18.73 13.02 5.44
CA ILE A 55 -19.82 13.20 6.39
C ILE A 55 -20.36 11.83 6.85
N TYR A 56 -20.59 10.89 5.92
CA TYR A 56 -21.09 9.55 6.28
C TYR A 56 -20.11 8.68 7.07
N THR A 57 -18.82 9.01 7.12
CA THR A 57 -17.87 8.29 7.99
C THR A 57 -17.90 8.71 9.46
N LEU A 58 -18.49 9.86 9.77
CA LEU A 58 -18.55 10.42 11.14
C LEU A 58 -19.80 9.98 11.92
N PHE A 59 -20.76 9.31 11.26
CA PHE A 59 -22.01 8.82 11.83
C PHE A 59 -22.11 7.30 11.65
#